data_AF-A0A351AWH7-F1
#
_entry.id   AF-A0A351AWH7-F1
#
_cell.length_a   1.000
_cell.length_b   1.000
_cell.length_c   1.000
_cell.angle_alpha   90.00
_cell.angle_beta   90.00
_cell.angle_gamma   90.00
#
_symmetry.space_group_name_H-M   'P 1'
#
loop_
_entity.id
_entity.type
_entity.pdbx_description
1 polymer ?
#
loop_
_entity_poly.entity_id
_entity_poly.type
_entity_poly.pdbx_seq_one_letter_code
_entity_poly.pdbx_strand_id
1 'polypeptide(L)'
;MKRFSVDELLGGISCTYSARLLGKTDIQSIFALCSNNEQYYRFHPPFVTVESIAEDMSALPPGKDAGDKFFYGYFDGQKLMAIMDLVVDYPAENVAFI
;
A
#
# COMPACT_ATOMS: atom_id res chain seq x y z
N MET A 1 15.55 -15.66 -10.83
CA MET A 1 15.15 -14.39 -10.23
C MET A 1 14.10 -14.71 -9.18
N LYS A 2 14.42 -14.50 -7.90
CA LYS A 2 13.57 -14.96 -6.80
C LYS A 2 12.47 -13.91 -6.60
N ARG A 3 11.31 -14.10 -7.24
CA ARG A 3 10.11 -13.34 -6.88
C ARG A 3 9.79 -13.70 -5.44
N PHE A 4 9.69 -12.71 -4.56
CA PHE A 4 9.18 -12.92 -3.21
C PHE A 4 7.81 -13.59 -3.31
N SER A 5 7.60 -14.69 -2.59
CA SER A 5 6.25 -15.24 -2.50
C SER A 5 5.38 -14.30 -1.68
N VAL A 6 4.08 -14.28 -1.95
CA VAL A 6 3.11 -13.54 -1.14
C VAL A 6 3.20 -13.95 0.34
N ASP A 7 3.49 -15.22 0.61
CA ASP A 7 3.71 -15.74 1.97
C ASP A 7 5.00 -15.19 2.61
N GLU A 8 6.09 -15.05 1.83
CA GLU A 8 7.35 -14.44 2.30
C GLU A 8 7.16 -12.95 2.62
N LEU A 9 6.28 -12.24 1.91
CA LEU A 9 5.99 -10.82 2.17
C LEU A 9 4.97 -10.61 3.31
N LEU A 10 4.12 -11.60 3.60
CA LEU A 10 3.13 -11.53 4.69
C LEU A 10 3.72 -11.93 6.05
N GLY A 11 4.80 -12.70 6.07
CA GLY A 11 5.47 -13.13 7.30
C GLY A 11 6.26 -12.02 7.98
N GLY A 12 5.64 -11.30 8.93
CA GLY A 12 6.36 -10.50 9.93
C GLY A 12 6.33 -8.97 9.77
N ILE A 13 5.43 -8.42 8.98
CA ILE A 13 5.36 -6.96 8.76
C ILE A 13 4.71 -6.17 9.91
N SER A 14 4.07 -6.87 10.86
CA SER A 14 3.62 -6.30 12.13
C SER A 14 3.54 -7.37 13.21
N CYS A 15 3.84 -7.00 14.45
CA CYS A 15 3.63 -7.84 15.64
C CYS A 15 2.35 -7.46 16.43
N THR A 16 1.69 -6.35 16.06
CA THR A 16 0.57 -5.77 16.81
C THR A 16 -0.71 -5.79 16.00
N TYR A 17 -0.63 -5.42 14.72
CA TYR A 17 -1.78 -5.35 13.84
C TYR A 17 -1.83 -6.58 12.92
N SER A 18 -3.03 -7.04 12.58
CA SER A 18 -3.19 -8.01 11.51
C SER A 18 -2.90 -7.32 10.18
N ALA A 19 -2.01 -7.89 9.37
CA ALA A 19 -1.64 -7.33 8.09
C ALA A 19 -2.12 -8.21 6.93
N ARG A 20 -2.66 -7.58 5.88
CA ARG A 20 -2.98 -8.26 4.61
C ARG A 20 -2.80 -7.35 3.41
N LEU A 21 -2.66 -7.96 2.24
CA LEU A 21 -2.75 -7.24 0.98
C LEU A 21 -4.15 -6.66 0.78
N LEU A 22 -4.18 -5.43 0.26
CA LEU A 22 -5.39 -4.71 -0.13
C LEU A 22 -5.61 -4.82 -1.64
N GLY A 23 -6.86 -4.98 -2.03
CA GLY A 23 -7.28 -5.02 -3.44
C GLY A 23 -8.29 -3.93 -3.78
N LYS A 24 -8.79 -3.95 -5.01
CA LYS A 24 -9.78 -2.95 -5.49
C LYS A 24 -11.05 -2.88 -4.63
N THR A 25 -11.43 -3.98 -4.00
CA THR A 25 -12.58 -4.06 -3.09
C THR A 25 -12.37 -3.25 -1.80
N ASP A 26 -11.12 -2.89 -1.47
CA ASP A 26 -10.76 -2.16 -0.25
C ASP A 26 -10.68 -0.64 -0.47
N ILE A 27 -10.82 -0.14 -1.71
CA ILE A 27 -10.64 1.28 -2.05
C ILE A 27 -11.49 2.20 -1.17
N GLN A 28 -12.74 1.82 -0.88
CA GLN A 28 -13.61 2.61 -0.01
C GLN A 28 -13.09 2.71 1.42
N SER A 29 -12.54 1.62 1.96
CA SER A 29 -11.91 1.61 3.29
C SER A 29 -10.62 2.43 3.31
N ILE A 30 -9.83 2.39 2.22
CA ILE A 30 -8.64 3.22 2.05
C ILE A 30 -9.02 4.70 2.01
N PHE A 31 -10.04 5.05 1.22
CA PHE A 31 -10.55 6.41 1.14
C PHE A 31 -11.05 6.91 2.49
N ALA A 32 -11.82 6.09 3.22
CA ALA A 32 -12.31 6.43 4.54
C ALA A 32 -11.15 6.68 5.54
N LEU A 33 -10.06 5.90 5.45
CA LEU A 33 -8.87 6.16 6.27
C LEU A 33 -8.15 7.44 5.85
N CYS A 34 -7.77 7.57 4.58
CA CYS A 34 -6.93 8.66 4.09
C CYS A 34 -7.64 10.02 4.16
N SER A 35 -8.94 10.08 3.87
CA SER A 35 -9.70 11.34 3.90
C SER A 35 -9.76 12.00 5.29
N ASN A 36 -9.54 11.23 6.37
CA ASN A 36 -9.41 11.77 7.72
C ASN A 36 -8.04 12.43 7.99
N ASN A 37 -7.07 12.34 7.06
CA ASN A 37 -5.72 12.89 7.20
C ASN A 37 -5.58 14.26 6.50
N GLU A 38 -6.45 15.21 6.85
CA GLU A 38 -6.50 16.54 6.20
C GLU A 38 -5.17 17.30 6.26
N GLN A 39 -4.41 17.14 7.35
CA GLN A 39 -3.10 17.80 7.50
C GLN A 39 -2.09 17.29 6.47
N TYR A 40 -2.06 15.98 6.21
CA TYR A 40 -1.19 15.41 5.18
C TYR A 40 -1.47 16.04 3.81
N TYR A 41 -2.73 16.07 3.39
CA TYR A 41 -3.15 16.60 2.09
C TYR A 41 -3.04 18.13 1.98
N ARG A 42 -3.00 18.86 3.09
CA ARG A 42 -2.65 20.28 3.08
C ARG A 42 -1.22 20.52 2.58
N PHE A 43 -0.29 19.65 2.94
CA PHE A 43 1.12 19.75 2.53
C PHE A 43 1.46 18.91 1.29
N HIS A 44 0.59 17.96 0.93
CA HIS A 44 0.74 17.07 -0.22
C HIS A 44 -0.55 17.07 -1.06
N PRO A 45 -0.87 18.18 -1.73
CA PRO A 45 -2.02 18.23 -2.65
C PRO A 45 -1.78 17.33 -3.88
N PRO A 46 -2.85 16.83 -4.55
CA PRO A 46 -4.28 17.10 -4.30
C PRO A 46 -4.86 16.31 -3.13
N PHE A 47 -6.07 16.68 -2.67
CA PHE A 47 -6.81 15.89 -1.69
C PHE A 47 -7.18 14.52 -2.27
N VAL A 48 -7.21 13.49 -1.43
CA VAL A 48 -7.50 12.11 -1.86
C VAL A 48 -8.89 11.97 -2.47
N THR A 49 -8.98 11.14 -3.53
CA THR A 49 -10.25 10.66 -4.08
C THR A 49 -10.22 9.15 -4.25
N VAL A 50 -11.38 8.55 -4.53
CA VAL A 50 -11.49 7.12 -4.85
C VAL A 50 -10.69 6.79 -6.12
N GLU A 51 -10.71 7.69 -7.09
CA GLU A 51 -9.97 7.58 -8.36
C GLU A 51 -8.47 7.69 -8.13
N SER A 52 -8.02 8.66 -7.32
CA SER A 52 -6.59 8.82 -7.03
C SER A 52 -6.03 7.60 -6.32
N ILE A 53 -6.79 6.97 -5.41
CA ILE A 53 -6.38 5.71 -4.78
C ILE A 53 -6.26 4.58 -5.80
N ALA A 54 -7.22 4.46 -6.72
CA ALA A 54 -7.17 3.43 -7.76
C ALA A 54 -5.95 3.62 -8.68
N GLU A 55 -5.62 4.87 -9.00
CA GLU A 55 -4.41 5.25 -9.74
C GLU A 55 -3.15 4.90 -8.94
N ASP A 56 -3.06 5.33 -7.68
CA ASP A 56 -1.94 5.05 -6.78
C ASP A 56 -1.69 3.56 -6.61
N MET A 57 -2.74 2.74 -6.48
CA MET A 57 -2.63 1.27 -6.41
C MET A 57 -2.03 0.63 -7.67
N SER A 58 -2.02 1.34 -8.79
CA SER A 58 -1.45 0.88 -10.07
C SER A 58 -0.16 1.62 -10.46
N ALA A 59 0.19 2.71 -9.77
CA ALA A 59 1.33 3.54 -10.09
C ALA A 59 2.65 2.82 -9.80
N LEU A 60 3.48 2.68 -10.83
CA LEU A 60 4.73 1.95 -10.79
C LEU A 60 5.88 2.81 -11.34
N PRO A 61 7.07 2.74 -10.75
CA PRO A 61 8.24 3.37 -11.35
C PRO A 61 8.66 2.65 -12.64
N PRO A 62 9.45 3.30 -13.51
CA PRO A 62 9.94 2.69 -14.75
C PRO A 62 10.66 1.35 -14.49
N GLY A 63 10.34 0.35 -15.31
CA GLY A 63 10.97 -0.98 -15.24
C GLY A 63 10.34 -1.94 -14.22
N LYS A 64 9.24 -1.56 -13.55
CA LYS A 64 8.48 -2.42 -12.65
C LYS A 64 7.17 -2.90 -13.25
N ASP A 65 6.69 -4.04 -12.75
CA ASP A 65 5.41 -4.63 -13.15
C ASP A 65 4.42 -4.76 -11.96
N ALA A 66 3.16 -5.11 -12.25
CA ALA A 66 2.11 -5.18 -11.25
C ALA A 66 2.38 -6.22 -10.13
N GLY A 67 3.23 -7.21 -10.37
CA GLY A 67 3.67 -8.17 -9.37
C GLY A 67 4.73 -7.63 -8.42
N ASP A 68 5.26 -6.43 -8.65
CA ASP A 68 6.26 -5.78 -7.80
C ASP A 68 5.65 -4.76 -6.83
N LYS A 69 4.33 -4.49 -6.93
CA LYS A 69 3.63 -3.48 -6.13
C LYS A 69 2.59 -4.09 -5.22
N PHE A 70 2.60 -3.62 -3.97
CA PHE A 70 1.76 -4.14 -2.91
C PHE A 70 1.20 -3.00 -2.06
N PHE A 71 -0.10 -3.00 -1.86
CA PHE A 71 -0.73 -2.19 -0.82
C PHE A 71 -0.98 -3.09 0.38
N TYR A 72 -0.32 -2.79 1.50
CA TYR A 72 -0.55 -3.46 2.77
C TYR A 72 -1.53 -2.68 3.61
N GLY A 73 -2.53 -3.36 4.17
CA GLY A 73 -3.42 -2.82 5.17
C GLY A 73 -3.11 -3.41 6.53
N TYR A 74 -3.02 -2.55 7.55
CA TYR A 74 -2.85 -2.93 8.94
C TYR A 74 -4.18 -2.77 9.67
N PHE A 75 -4.62 -3.82 10.35
CA PHE A 75 -5.95 -3.92 10.94
C PHE A 75 -5.89 -4.13 12.45
N ASP A 76 -6.73 -3.39 13.16
CA ASP A 76 -7.14 -3.68 14.54
C ASP A 76 -8.56 -4.24 14.50
N GLY A 77 -8.68 -5.57 14.64
CA GLY A 77 -9.92 -6.28 14.34
C GLY A 77 -10.34 -6.08 12.88
N GLN A 78 -11.49 -5.45 12.66
CA GLN A 78 -12.03 -5.14 11.32
C GLN A 78 -11.67 -3.73 10.83
N LYS A 79 -11.05 -2.90 11.68
CA LYS A 79 -10.77 -1.50 11.36
C LYS A 79 -9.41 -1.39 10.66
N LEU A 80 -9.39 -0.79 9.47
CA LEU A 80 -8.16 -0.42 8.77
C LEU A 80 -7.52 0.78 9.48
N MET A 81 -6.32 0.58 10.02
CA MET A 81 -5.60 1.56 10.84
C MET A 81 -4.51 2.29 10.06
N ALA A 82 -3.87 1.61 9.12
CA ALA A 82 -2.83 2.18 8.27
C ALA A 82 -2.79 1.45 6.93
N ILE A 83 -2.26 2.11 5.92
CA ILE A 83 -1.84 1.50 4.66
C ILE A 83 -0.34 1.70 4.46
N MET A 84 0.28 0.83 3.67
CA MET A 84 1.63 1.04 3.15
C MET A 84 1.63 0.70 1.66
N ASP A 85 2.04 1.65 0.83
CA ASP A 85 2.36 1.42 -0.59
C ASP A 85 3.81 0.92 -0.65
N LEU A 86 4.02 -0.23 -1.27
CA LEU A 86 5.32 -0.89 -1.33
C LEU A 86 5.62 -1.28 -2.76
N VAL A 87 6.81 -0.93 -3.24
CA VAL A 87 7.40 -1.47 -4.45
C VAL A 87 8.68 -2.22 -4.11
N VAL A 88 8.76 -3.51 -4.45
CA VAL A 88 9.94 -4.35 -4.18
C VAL A 88 10.97 -4.26 -5.30
N ASP A 89 12.23 -4.53 -4.98
CA ASP A 89 13.38 -4.49 -5.88
C ASP A 89 13.56 -3.13 -6.62
N TYR A 90 13.23 -2.00 -5.96
CA TYR A 90 13.37 -0.65 -6.51
C TYR A 90 14.09 0.30 -5.54
N PRO A 91 15.05 1.13 -6.00
CA PRO A 91 15.56 1.25 -7.38
C PRO A 91 16.56 0.16 -7.78
N ALA A 92 16.87 -0.78 -6.90
CA ALA A 92 17.78 -1.90 -7.16
C ALA A 92 17.24 -3.20 -6.51
N GLU A 93 17.79 -4.35 -6.90
CA GLU A 93 17.45 -5.65 -6.31
C GLU A 93 17.64 -5.65 -4.78
N ASN A 94 16.74 -6.31 -4.07
CA ASN A 94 16.67 -6.38 -2.61
C ASN A 94 16.46 -5.03 -1.90
N VAL A 95 15.95 -4.02 -2.61
CA VAL A 95 15.55 -2.72 -2.02
C VAL A 95 14.03 -2.59 -2.06
N ALA A 96 13.43 -2.22 -0.92
CA ALA A 96 12.02 -1.87 -0.81
C ALA A 96 11.87 -0.34 -0.87
N PHE A 97 10.92 0.13 -1.68
CA PHE A 97 10.51 1.53 -1.77
C PHE A 97 9.13 1.71 -1.16
N ILE A 98 9.00 2.65 -0.22
CA ILE A 98 7.78 2.99 0.53
C ILE A 98 7.54 4.50 0.53
#